data_AF-A0A925Q5S9-F1
#
_entry.id   AF-A0A925Q5S9-F1
#
_cell.length_a   1.000
_cell.length_b   1.000
_cell.length_c   1.000
_cell.angle_alpha   90.00
_cell.angle_beta   90.00
_cell.angle_gamma   90.00
#
_symmetry.space_group_name_H-M   'P 1'
#
loop_
_entity.id
_entity.type
_entity.pdbx_description
1 polymer ?
#
loop_
_entity_poly.entity_id
_entity_poly.type
_entity_poly.pdbx_seq_one_letter_code
_entity_poly.pdbx_strand_id
1 'polypeptide(L)'
;KFLAEMYAKNVSLVCVGLEDVPSHYRKTVEKILGQLIHNAIRHGVETPADRVNHDKPEIGTVSVQFSRIGADGYQLSVQDDGRGLDHDKIRAEAVRHGVLTADAAAKIDPRRLASLIFRPGFTTVGEGARGIGMDVVRELVTKVGGRVGIATKPGEYTRFRITLPHEKKDSNAAVA
;
A
#
# COMPACT_ATOMS: atom_id res chain seq x y z
N LYS A 1 14.32 9.04 -6.37
CA LYS A 1 15.79 9.01 -6.44
C LYS A 1 16.43 8.88 -5.06
N PHE A 2 16.32 9.88 -4.17
CA PHE A 2 16.85 9.84 -2.79
C PHE A 2 16.56 8.53 -2.01
N LEU A 3 15.29 8.08 -1.98
CA LEU A 3 14.94 6.82 -1.28
C LEU A 3 15.60 5.59 -1.88
N ALA A 4 15.72 5.54 -3.21
CA ALA A 4 16.31 4.40 -3.91
C ALA A 4 17.81 4.30 -3.57
N GLU A 5 18.51 5.43 -3.56
CA GLU A 5 19.91 5.54 -3.13
C GLU A 5 20.09 5.18 -1.65
N MET A 6 19.25 5.71 -0.77
CA MET A 6 19.29 5.42 0.67
C MET A 6 19.20 3.92 1.00
N TYR A 7 18.41 3.17 0.23
CA TYR A 7 18.22 1.73 0.44
C TYR A 7 19.04 0.86 -0.53
N ALA A 8 19.96 1.46 -1.31
CA ALA A 8 20.78 0.77 -2.31
C ALA A 8 19.96 -0.06 -3.33
N LYS A 9 18.89 0.53 -3.87
CA LYS A 9 17.97 -0.10 -4.82
C LYS A 9 17.90 0.69 -6.12
N ASN A 10 17.69 -0.03 -7.22
CA ASN A 10 17.42 0.56 -8.52
C ASN A 10 15.92 0.48 -8.80
N VAL A 11 15.26 1.64 -8.92
CA VAL A 11 13.79 1.70 -9.04
C VAL A 11 13.38 2.70 -10.11
N SER A 12 12.49 2.27 -11.01
CA SER A 12 11.75 3.11 -11.93
C SER A 12 10.35 3.40 -11.37
N LEU A 13 9.91 4.65 -11.50
CA LEU A 13 8.55 5.06 -11.13
C LEU A 13 7.78 5.38 -12.41
N VAL A 14 6.67 4.67 -12.61
CA VAL A 14 5.79 4.86 -13.77
C VAL A 14 4.45 5.38 -13.27
N CYS A 15 4.02 6.55 -13.75
CA CYS A 15 2.79 7.19 -13.32
C CYS A 15 1.85 7.41 -14.52
N VAL A 16 0.58 7.09 -14.36
CA VAL A 16 -0.46 7.29 -15.39
C VAL A 16 -1.73 7.85 -14.74
N GLY A 17 -2.32 8.88 -15.34
CA GLY A 17 -3.63 9.45 -14.96
C GLY A 17 -3.61 10.31 -13.69
N LEU A 18 -2.43 10.66 -13.17
CA LEU A 18 -2.33 11.53 -11.98
C LEU A 18 -2.79 12.96 -12.25
N GLU A 19 -2.76 13.40 -13.51
CA GLU A 19 -3.31 14.64 -14.02
C GLU A 19 -4.82 14.76 -13.81
N ASP A 20 -5.54 13.63 -13.78
CA ASP A 20 -7.00 13.56 -13.62
C ASP A 20 -7.45 13.60 -12.15
N VAL A 21 -6.52 13.72 -11.20
CA VAL A 21 -6.84 13.77 -9.78
C VAL A 21 -7.61 15.06 -9.45
N PRO A 22 -8.85 14.96 -8.92
CA PRO A 22 -9.63 16.13 -8.51
C PRO A 22 -8.89 16.98 -7.48
N SER A 23 -9.03 18.30 -7.58
CA SER A 23 -8.33 19.27 -6.72
C SER A 23 -8.52 18.98 -5.22
N HIS A 24 -9.73 18.60 -4.81
CA HIS A 24 -10.05 18.25 -3.42
C HIS A 24 -9.34 16.97 -2.93
N TYR A 25 -8.93 16.07 -3.82
CA TYR A 25 -8.20 14.85 -3.47
C TYR A 25 -6.68 14.98 -3.56
N ARG A 26 -6.12 16.01 -4.23
CA ARG A 26 -4.67 16.13 -4.49
C ARG A 26 -3.81 15.94 -3.25
N LYS A 27 -4.06 16.71 -2.18
CA LYS A 27 -3.29 16.61 -0.92
C LYS A 27 -3.38 15.23 -0.27
N THR A 28 -4.54 14.58 -0.36
CA THR A 28 -4.76 13.24 0.20
C THR A 28 -4.01 12.19 -0.62
N VAL A 29 -4.12 12.26 -1.95
CA VAL A 29 -3.43 11.36 -2.89
C VAL A 29 -1.91 11.52 -2.75
N GLU A 30 -1.38 12.73 -2.68
CA GLU A 30 0.05 13.00 -2.48
C GLU A 30 0.60 12.32 -1.22
N LYS A 31 -0.10 12.45 -0.09
CA LYS A 31 0.29 11.80 1.17
C LYS A 31 0.25 10.28 1.08
N ILE A 32 -0.82 9.73 0.48
CA ILE A 32 -0.96 8.29 0.27
C ILE A 32 0.18 7.76 -0.62
N LEU A 33 0.45 8.43 -1.75
CA LEU A 33 1.52 8.05 -2.66
C LEU A 33 2.89 8.08 -2.00
N GLY A 34 3.20 9.15 -1.26
CA GLY A 34 4.46 9.26 -0.54
C GLY A 34 4.70 8.05 0.37
N GLN A 35 3.69 7.64 1.13
CA GLN A 35 3.80 6.48 2.02
C GLN A 35 3.90 5.15 1.26
N LEU A 36 3.06 4.93 0.25
CA LEU A 36 3.03 3.67 -0.49
C LEU A 36 4.29 3.46 -1.32
N ILE A 37 4.80 4.52 -1.97
CA ILE A 37 6.06 4.49 -2.71
C ILE A 37 7.23 4.27 -1.76
N HIS A 38 7.24 4.93 -0.59
CA HIS A 38 8.27 4.68 0.42
C HIS A 38 8.27 3.21 0.87
N ASN A 39 7.10 2.62 1.11
CA ASN A 39 6.99 1.21 1.49
C ASN A 39 7.44 0.27 0.37
N ALA A 40 7.04 0.54 -0.87
CA ALA A 40 7.47 -0.22 -2.04
C ALA A 40 9.00 -0.21 -2.16
N ILE A 41 9.64 0.96 -2.02
CA ILE A 41 11.10 1.06 -2.12
C ILE A 41 11.78 0.43 -0.89
N ARG A 42 11.30 0.67 0.33
CA ARG A 42 11.96 0.17 1.55
C ARG A 42 11.81 -1.34 1.72
N HIS A 43 10.62 -1.87 1.50
CA HIS A 43 10.26 -3.26 1.83
C HIS A 43 9.93 -4.13 0.62
N GLY A 44 9.26 -3.58 -0.39
CA GLY A 44 8.82 -4.35 -1.56
C GLY A 44 9.97 -4.74 -2.49
N VAL A 45 10.52 -3.75 -3.20
CA VAL A 45 11.59 -3.93 -4.19
C VAL A 45 12.85 -4.46 -3.51
N GLU A 46 13.51 -5.42 -4.13
CA GLU A 46 14.75 -6.03 -3.67
C GLU A 46 15.98 -5.25 -4.15
N THR A 47 17.17 -5.58 -3.66
CA THR A 47 18.41 -5.00 -4.20
C THR A 47 18.68 -5.53 -5.61
N PRO A 48 19.46 -4.85 -6.46
CA PRO A 48 19.75 -5.33 -7.82
C PRO A 48 20.32 -6.77 -7.82
N ALA A 49 21.22 -7.08 -6.88
CA ALA A 49 21.79 -8.41 -6.73
C ALA A 49 20.73 -9.46 -6.36
N ASP A 50 19.86 -9.17 -5.38
CA ASP A 50 18.77 -10.08 -5.00
C ASP A 50 17.76 -10.29 -6.15
N ARG A 51 17.54 -9.27 -6.99
CA ARG A 51 16.63 -9.38 -8.14
C ARG A 51 17.20 -10.32 -9.20
N VAL A 52 18.48 -10.18 -9.53
CA VAL A 52 19.16 -11.09 -10.48
C VAL A 52 19.16 -12.52 -9.96
N ASN A 53 19.37 -12.72 -8.65
CA ASN A 53 19.30 -14.04 -8.02
C ASN A 53 17.90 -14.70 -8.08
N HIS A 54 16.86 -13.91 -8.35
CA HIS A 54 15.48 -14.37 -8.49
C HIS A 54 14.97 -14.24 -9.93
N ASP A 55 15.85 -14.14 -10.93
CA ASP A 55 15.51 -14.02 -12.35
C ASP A 55 14.64 -12.78 -12.70
N LYS A 56 14.82 -11.69 -11.94
CA LYS A 56 14.10 -10.42 -12.13
C LYS A 56 15.03 -9.35 -12.73
N PRO A 57 14.50 -8.40 -13.51
CA PRO A 57 15.30 -7.27 -14.01
C PRO A 57 15.93 -6.49 -12.85
N GLU A 58 17.18 -6.04 -13.00
CA GLU A 58 17.91 -5.29 -11.96
C GLU A 58 17.16 -4.04 -11.47
N ILE A 59 16.42 -3.38 -12.37
CA ILE A 59 15.60 -2.22 -12.07
C ILE A 59 14.20 -2.70 -11.69
N GLY A 60 13.80 -2.48 -10.43
CA GLY A 60 12.43 -2.68 -9.99
C GLY A 60 11.50 -1.57 -10.49
N THR A 61 10.22 -1.88 -10.62
CA THR A 61 9.20 -0.93 -11.09
C THR A 61 8.15 -0.72 -10.01
N VAL A 62 7.92 0.56 -9.67
CA VAL A 62 6.74 1.00 -8.94
C VAL A 62 5.82 1.71 -9.91
N SER A 63 4.63 1.18 -10.09
CA SER A 63 3.59 1.70 -10.97
C SER A 63 2.49 2.37 -10.17
N VAL A 64 2.11 3.56 -10.60
CA VAL A 64 1.02 4.37 -10.05
C VAL A 64 0.03 4.63 -11.17
N GLN A 65 -1.22 4.23 -10.94
CA GLN A 65 -2.30 4.43 -11.90
C GLN A 65 -3.47 5.08 -11.19
N PHE A 66 -3.97 6.17 -11.75
CA PHE A 66 -5.20 6.80 -11.31
C PHE A 66 -6.21 6.78 -12.46
N SER A 67 -7.45 6.45 -12.16
CA SER A 67 -8.52 6.37 -13.15
C SER A 67 -9.89 6.61 -12.54
N ARG A 68 -10.86 6.98 -13.38
CA ARG A 68 -12.26 7.10 -12.98
C ARG A 68 -12.94 5.74 -13.16
N ILE A 69 -13.66 5.25 -12.14
CA ILE A 69 -14.32 3.94 -12.16
C ILE A 69 -15.85 4.06 -12.30
N GLY A 70 -16.29 4.84 -13.29
CA GLY A 70 -17.71 5.07 -13.53
C GLY A 70 -18.38 5.86 -12.40
N ALA A 71 -19.54 5.40 -11.94
CA ALA A 71 -20.32 6.03 -10.87
C ALA A 71 -19.75 5.78 -9.45
N ASP A 72 -18.84 4.83 -9.29
CA ASP A 72 -18.28 4.44 -7.99
C ASP A 72 -17.19 5.39 -7.47
N GLY A 73 -16.77 6.35 -8.29
CA GLY A 73 -15.75 7.33 -7.93
C GLY A 73 -14.48 7.23 -8.77
N TYR A 74 -13.36 7.22 -8.06
CA TYR A 74 -12.00 7.18 -8.59
C TYR A 74 -11.25 5.99 -7.98
N GLN A 75 -10.28 5.50 -8.72
CA GLN A 75 -9.40 4.43 -8.29
C GLN A 75 -7.94 4.87 -8.43
N LEU A 76 -7.22 4.78 -7.32
CA LEU A 76 -5.77 4.88 -7.27
C LEU A 76 -5.19 3.48 -7.04
N SER A 77 -4.26 3.05 -7.89
CA SER A 77 -3.52 1.80 -7.77
C SER A 77 -2.04 2.11 -7.64
N VAL A 78 -1.38 1.53 -6.64
CA VAL A 78 0.09 1.57 -6.48
C VAL A 78 0.58 0.14 -6.41
N GLN A 79 1.46 -0.26 -7.32
CA GLN A 79 2.03 -1.60 -7.36
C GLN A 79 3.53 -1.58 -7.55
N ASP A 80 4.25 -2.33 -6.73
CA ASP A 80 5.62 -2.75 -7.00
C ASP A 80 5.69 -4.11 -7.68
N ASP A 81 6.78 -4.39 -8.38
CA ASP A 81 7.15 -5.72 -8.88
C ASP A 81 8.17 -6.41 -7.95
N GLY A 82 8.07 -6.15 -6.64
CA GLY A 82 9.03 -6.59 -5.64
C GLY A 82 8.76 -8.01 -5.14
N ARG A 83 9.26 -8.31 -3.93
CA ARG A 83 9.17 -9.66 -3.35
C ARG A 83 7.77 -10.07 -2.88
N GLY A 84 6.79 -9.17 -2.99
CA GLY A 84 5.50 -9.31 -2.31
C GLY A 84 5.59 -9.06 -0.80
N LEU A 85 4.52 -9.37 -0.08
CA LEU A 85 4.52 -9.31 1.38
C LEU A 85 5.22 -10.53 2.00
N ASP A 86 6.06 -10.25 2.98
CA ASP A 86 6.65 -11.27 3.84
C ASP A 86 5.62 -11.76 4.86
N HIS A 87 4.86 -12.79 4.47
CA HIS A 87 3.82 -13.38 5.30
C HIS A 87 4.38 -13.98 6.59
N ASP A 88 5.58 -14.54 6.58
CA ASP A 88 6.17 -15.14 7.76
C ASP A 88 6.55 -14.08 8.78
N LYS A 89 7.10 -12.95 8.31
CA LYS A 89 7.34 -11.80 9.16
C LYS A 89 6.06 -11.20 9.72
N ILE A 90 5.02 -11.05 8.89
CA ILE A 90 3.70 -10.57 9.36
C ILE A 90 3.13 -11.52 10.41
N ARG A 91 3.28 -12.83 10.22
CA ARG A 91 2.78 -13.86 11.15
C ARG A 91 3.52 -13.81 12.49
N ALA A 92 4.85 -13.79 12.45
CA ALA A 92 5.69 -13.71 13.64
C ALA A 92 5.35 -12.45 14.45
N GLU A 93 5.18 -11.33 13.76
CA GLU A 93 4.89 -10.05 14.39
C GLU A 93 3.46 -9.97 14.95
N ALA A 94 2.48 -10.60 14.29
CA ALA A 94 1.13 -10.75 14.81
C ALA A 94 1.08 -11.59 16.09
N VAL A 95 1.90 -12.64 16.19
CA VAL A 95 2.03 -13.41 17.43
C VAL A 95 2.72 -12.58 18.51
N ARG A 96 3.82 -11.92 18.16
CA ARG A 96 4.62 -11.12 19.09
C ARG A 96 3.83 -9.98 19.73
N HIS A 97 2.94 -9.33 18.96
CA HIS A 97 2.06 -8.28 19.44
C HIS A 97 0.75 -8.78 20.07
N GLY A 98 0.56 -10.10 20.24
CA GLY A 98 -0.65 -10.69 20.81
C GLY A 98 -1.90 -10.49 19.93
N VAL A 99 -1.74 -10.17 18.65
CA VAL A 99 -2.85 -10.05 17.69
C VAL A 99 -3.40 -11.43 17.33
N LEU A 100 -2.53 -12.43 17.28
CA LEU A 100 -2.87 -13.83 17.05
C LEU A 100 -2.17 -14.72 18.08
N THR A 101 -2.81 -15.84 18.43
CA THR A 101 -2.10 -16.96 19.06
C THR A 101 -1.26 -17.69 18.03
N ALA A 102 -0.24 -18.45 18.45
CA ALA A 102 0.57 -19.26 17.53
C ALA A 102 -0.28 -20.23 16.69
N ASP A 103 -1.30 -20.85 17.30
CA ASP A 103 -2.22 -21.77 16.60
C ASP A 103 -3.10 -21.04 15.57
N ALA A 104 -3.68 -19.89 15.94
CA ALA A 104 -4.46 -19.07 15.01
C ALA A 104 -3.58 -18.53 13.87
N ALA A 105 -2.35 -18.15 14.21
CA ALA A 105 -1.36 -17.69 13.26
C ALA A 105 -1.00 -18.79 12.27
N ALA A 106 -0.94 -20.07 12.64
CA ALA A 106 -0.66 -21.17 11.71
C ALA A 106 -1.79 -21.41 10.69
N LYS A 107 -3.05 -21.22 11.09
CA LYS A 107 -4.25 -21.57 10.31
C LYS A 107 -4.85 -20.41 9.49
N ILE A 108 -4.34 -19.20 9.66
CA ILE A 108 -4.92 -18.01 9.03
C ILE A 108 -4.75 -18.01 7.50
N ASP A 109 -5.81 -17.62 6.80
CA ASP A 109 -5.77 -17.41 5.34
C ASP A 109 -4.80 -16.27 4.96
N PRO A 110 -4.00 -16.41 3.89
CA PRO A 110 -3.02 -15.41 3.48
C PRO A 110 -3.60 -14.01 3.24
N ARG A 111 -4.84 -13.88 2.74
CA ARG A 111 -5.47 -12.57 2.53
C ARG A 111 -5.82 -11.91 3.85
N ARG A 112 -6.32 -12.69 4.82
CA ARG A 112 -6.56 -12.20 6.18
C ARG A 112 -5.25 -11.81 6.87
N LEU A 113 -4.20 -12.59 6.70
CA LEU A 113 -2.86 -12.28 7.23
C LEU A 113 -2.33 -10.96 6.64
N ALA A 114 -2.38 -10.79 5.32
CA ALA A 114 -1.98 -9.55 4.65
C ALA A 114 -2.79 -8.35 5.14
N SER A 115 -4.06 -8.52 5.48
CA SER A 115 -4.89 -7.42 6.00
C SER A 115 -4.47 -6.90 7.38
N LEU A 116 -3.68 -7.68 8.14
CA LEU A 116 -3.19 -7.28 9.47
C LEU A 116 -2.28 -6.06 9.41
N ILE A 117 -1.62 -5.81 8.27
CA ILE A 117 -0.75 -4.64 8.09
C ILE A 117 -1.51 -3.32 8.28
N PHE A 118 -2.83 -3.32 8.13
CA PHE A 118 -3.66 -2.14 8.32
C PHE A 118 -4.23 -2.01 9.74
N ARG A 119 -3.88 -2.91 10.67
CA ARG A 119 -4.30 -2.77 12.07
C ARG A 119 -3.56 -1.57 12.68
N PRO A 120 -4.24 -0.71 13.44
CA PRO A 120 -3.58 0.38 14.16
C PRO A 120 -2.44 -0.14 15.03
N GLY A 121 -1.27 0.48 14.94
CA GLY A 121 -0.09 0.09 15.71
C GLY A 121 0.61 -1.19 15.24
N PHE A 122 0.14 -1.84 14.17
CA PHE A 122 0.82 -2.99 13.59
C PHE A 122 1.94 -2.53 12.66
N THR A 123 3.15 -3.01 12.91
CA THR A 123 4.36 -2.70 12.16
C THR A 123 5.09 -3.99 11.86
N THR A 124 5.76 -4.12 10.73
CA THR A 124 6.70 -5.25 10.46
C THR A 124 8.15 -4.88 10.77
N VAL A 125 8.36 -3.72 11.37
CA VAL A 125 9.65 -3.23 11.86
C VAL A 125 9.55 -3.30 13.38
N GLY A 126 10.46 -4.04 14.04
CA GLY A 126 10.33 -4.45 15.46
C GLY A 126 10.13 -3.33 16.49
N GLU A 127 10.10 -3.71 17.77
CA GLU A 127 9.73 -2.82 18.90
C GLU A 127 10.45 -1.47 18.88
N GLY A 128 9.68 -0.40 19.13
CA GLY A 128 10.19 0.97 19.20
C GLY A 128 10.12 1.76 17.90
N ALA A 129 9.94 1.11 16.75
CA ALA A 129 9.55 1.79 15.53
C ALA A 129 8.02 1.88 15.48
N ARG A 130 7.44 3.08 15.66
CA ARG A 130 6.06 3.29 15.19
C ARG A 130 6.09 3.01 13.69
N GLY A 131 5.56 1.88 13.26
CA GLY A 131 5.39 1.56 11.84
C GLY A 131 4.30 2.44 11.28
N ILE A 132 4.63 3.72 11.13
CA ILE A 132 3.81 4.72 10.50
C ILE A 132 3.73 4.30 9.05
N GLY A 133 2.56 3.84 8.63
CA GLY A 133 2.38 3.74 7.19
C GLY A 133 1.01 3.30 6.78
N MET A 134 0.63 2.08 7.12
CA MET A 134 -0.61 1.53 6.58
C MET A 134 -1.83 1.93 7.41
N ASP A 135 -1.63 2.23 8.70
CA ASP A 135 -2.60 2.90 9.56
C ASP A 135 -2.90 4.32 9.09
N VAL A 136 -1.87 5.12 8.78
CA VAL A 136 -2.02 6.48 8.23
C VAL A 136 -2.69 6.45 6.86
N VAL A 137 -2.30 5.54 5.97
CA VAL A 137 -2.98 5.38 4.67
C VAL A 137 -4.45 5.02 4.87
N ARG A 138 -4.76 4.07 5.77
CA ARG A 138 -6.15 3.70 6.08
C ARG A 138 -6.92 4.89 6.65
N GLU A 139 -6.34 5.67 7.56
CA GLU A 139 -6.97 6.86 8.14
C GLU A 139 -7.27 7.91 7.07
N LEU A 140 -6.28 8.26 6.24
CA LEU A 140 -6.44 9.23 5.15
C LEU A 140 -7.53 8.82 4.17
N VAL A 141 -7.59 7.54 3.81
CA VAL A 141 -8.61 6.98 2.92
C VAL A 141 -9.98 6.96 3.57
N THR A 142 -10.09 6.55 4.83
CA THR A 142 -11.38 6.48 5.55
C THR A 142 -11.94 7.88 5.81
N LYS A 143 -11.09 8.87 6.09
CA LYS A 143 -11.48 10.27 6.32
C LYS A 143 -12.20 10.89 5.13
N VAL A 144 -11.90 10.42 3.92
CA VAL A 144 -12.55 10.88 2.68
C VAL A 144 -13.65 9.93 2.20
N GLY A 145 -14.11 9.00 3.04
CA GLY A 145 -15.14 8.02 2.70
C GLY A 145 -14.69 6.96 1.69
N GLY A 146 -13.38 6.84 1.48
CA GLY A 146 -12.78 5.87 0.58
C GLY A 146 -12.57 4.49 1.21
N ARG A 147 -12.03 3.57 0.42
CA ARG A 147 -11.67 2.21 0.83
C ARG A 147 -10.29 1.85 0.31
N VAL A 148 -9.52 1.09 1.10
CA VAL A 148 -8.20 0.57 0.70
C VAL A 148 -8.21 -0.95 0.74
N GLY A 149 -7.71 -1.57 -0.31
CA GLY A 149 -7.48 -3.00 -0.43
C GLY A 149 -6.02 -3.29 -0.80
N ILE A 150 -5.60 -4.52 -0.54
CA ILE A 150 -4.28 -5.03 -0.90
C ILE A 150 -4.42 -6.35 -1.64
N ALA A 151 -3.57 -6.53 -2.65
CA ALA A 151 -3.31 -7.80 -3.29
C ALA A 151 -1.78 -8.00 -3.36
N THR A 152 -1.31 -9.20 -3.12
CA THR A 152 0.12 -9.50 -3.20
C THR A 152 0.32 -10.92 -3.68
N LYS A 153 1.43 -11.16 -4.36
CA LYS A 153 1.92 -12.49 -4.73
C LYS A 153 3.40 -12.58 -4.35
N PRO A 154 3.79 -13.56 -3.50
CA PRO A 154 5.19 -13.75 -3.11
C PRO A 154 6.10 -13.87 -4.32
N GLY A 155 7.26 -13.21 -4.26
CA GLY A 155 8.24 -13.14 -5.35
C GLY A 155 7.87 -12.20 -6.50
N GLU A 156 6.62 -11.75 -6.60
CA GLU A 156 6.11 -11.06 -7.80
C GLU A 156 5.68 -9.62 -7.56
N TYR A 157 4.74 -9.35 -6.64
CA TYR A 157 4.22 -7.98 -6.47
C TYR A 157 3.51 -7.75 -5.14
N THR A 158 3.44 -6.47 -4.75
CA THR A 158 2.40 -5.94 -3.85
C THR A 158 1.64 -4.83 -4.56
N ARG A 159 0.31 -4.86 -4.50
CA ARG A 159 -0.60 -3.87 -5.11
C ARG A 159 -1.57 -3.35 -4.07
N PHE A 160 -1.55 -2.05 -3.84
CA PHE A 160 -2.55 -1.32 -3.09
C PHE A 160 -3.58 -0.73 -4.04
N ARG A 161 -4.86 -0.86 -3.68
CA ARG A 161 -5.98 -0.31 -4.44
C ARG A 161 -6.82 0.56 -3.52
N ILE A 162 -6.86 1.85 -3.83
CA ILE A 162 -7.65 2.84 -3.11
C ILE A 162 -8.82 3.25 -3.99
N THR A 163 -10.03 3.14 -3.45
CA THR A 163 -11.24 3.66 -4.06
C THR A 163 -11.63 4.93 -3.31
N LEU A 164 -11.79 6.03 -4.03
CA LEU A 164 -12.23 7.32 -3.51
C LEU A 164 -13.63 7.59 -4.07
N PRO A 165 -14.63 7.95 -3.26
CA PRO A 165 -15.98 8.18 -3.77
C PRO A 165 -16.02 9.42 -4.67
N HIS A 166 -17.03 9.51 -5.54
CA HIS A 166 -17.39 10.81 -6.10
C HIS A 166 -17.82 11.74 -4.98
N GLU A 167 -17.61 13.04 -5.20
CA GLU A 167 -18.17 14.07 -4.35
C GLU A 167 -19.67 13.81 -4.19
N LYS A 168 -20.16 13.72 -2.95
CA LYS A 168 -21.59 13.76 -2.71
C LYS A 168 -22.03 15.15 -3.17
N LYS A 169 -22.88 15.23 -4.19
CA LYS A 169 -23.75 16.41 -4.31
C LYS A 169 -24.53 16.43 -3.00
N ASP A 170 -24.43 17.50 -2.23
CA ASP A 170 -25.31 17.72 -1.09
C ASP A 170 -26.74 17.61 -1.59
N SER A 171 -27.38 16.46 -1.37
CA SER A 171 -28.81 16.28 -1.53
C SER A 171 -29.49 16.88 -0.31
N ASN A 172 -29.29 18.18 -0.11
CA ASN A 172 -30.06 19.01 0.81
C ASN A 172 -30.32 20.41 0.22
N ALA A 173 -30.77 20.42 -1.03
CA ALA A 173 -31.49 21.53 -1.64
C ALA A 173 -32.79 20.99 -2.23
N ALA A 174 -33.64 20.46 -1.36
CA ALA A 174 -35.06 20.29 -1.64
C ALA A 174 -35.83 20.93 -0.48
N VAL A 175 -36.74 21.83 -0.87
CA VAL A 175 -37.79 22.50 -0.08
C VAL A 175 -37.35 23.75 0.70
N ALA A 176 -37.36 24.88 -0.01
CA ALA A 176 -38.04 26.10 0.44
C ALA A 176 -38.80 26.69 -0.76
#